data_AF-A0A2M7QXK1-F1
#
_entry.id   AF-A0A2M7QXK1-F1
#
_cell.length_a   1.000
_cell.length_b   1.000
_cell.length_c   1.000
_cell.angle_alpha   90.00
_cell.angle_beta   90.00
_cell.angle_gamma   90.00
#
_symmetry.space_group_name_H-M   'P 1'
#
loop_
_entity.id
_entity.type
_entity.pdbx_description
1 polymer ?
#
loop_
_entity_poly.entity_id
_entity_poly.type
_entity_poly.pdbx_seq_one_letter_code
_entity_poly.pdbx_strand_id
1 'polypeptide(L)'
;MRLANLALSKGDSVSVFLVGDGVEYLAHSSDQFDIKKQMEMYLESGGTLIACGTCLAIRKQESGKECPAGNMEDFYRIVAENDKVLTF
;
A
#
# COMPACT_ATOMS: atom_id res chain seq x y z
N MET A 1 2.02 7.26 -1.62
CA MET A 1 0.55 7.44 -1.80
C MET A 1 0.14 8.56 -2.74
N ARG A 2 0.72 9.78 -2.66
CA ARG A 2 0.35 10.89 -3.55
C ARG A 2 0.36 10.53 -5.05
N LEU A 3 1.40 9.83 -5.51
CA LEU A 3 1.49 9.37 -6.89
C LEU A 3 0.40 8.33 -7.23
N ALA A 4 0.14 7.39 -6.33
CA ALA A 4 -0.92 6.39 -6.50
C ALA A 4 -2.30 7.06 -6.66
N ASN A 5 -2.63 8.03 -5.81
CA ASN A 5 -3.87 8.81 -5.91
C ASN A 5 -3.96 9.60 -7.22
N LEU A 6 -2.86 10.21 -7.67
CA LEU A 6 -2.84 10.91 -8.95
C LEU A 6 -3.10 9.95 -10.12
N ALA A 7 -2.44 8.79 -10.15
CA ALA A 7 -2.63 7.80 -11.20
C ALA A 7 -4.08 7.27 -11.23
N LEU A 8 -4.67 6.94 -10.07
CA LEU A 8 -6.09 6.59 -9.97
C LEU A 8 -7.00 7.71 -10.54
N SER A 9 -6.71 8.98 -10.22
CA SER A 9 -7.48 10.12 -10.75
C SER A 9 -7.34 10.31 -12.27
N LYS A 10 -6.33 9.70 -12.89
CA LYS A 10 -6.14 9.69 -14.35
C LYS A 10 -6.79 8.48 -15.02
N GLY A 11 -7.40 7.59 -14.25
CA GLY A 11 -8.08 6.39 -14.74
C GLY A 11 -7.20 5.15 -14.80
N ASP A 12 -5.97 5.20 -14.27
CA ASP A 12 -5.11 4.02 -14.17
C ASP A 12 -5.59 3.10 -13.04
N SER A 13 -5.34 1.80 -13.16
CA SER A 13 -5.42 0.87 -12.02
C SER A 13 -4.11 0.92 -11.22
N VAL A 14 -4.20 0.90 -9.89
CA VAL A 14 -3.02 1.01 -9.03
C VAL A 14 -3.08 0.01 -7.89
N SER A 15 -2.09 -0.89 -7.85
CA SER A 15 -1.85 -1.81 -6.74
C SER A 15 -0.59 -1.42 -5.97
N VAL A 16 -0.62 -1.50 -4.64
CA VAL A 16 0.52 -1.19 -3.76
C VAL A 16 0.82 -2.39 -2.87
N PHE A 17 2.08 -2.81 -2.85
CA PHE A 17 2.60 -3.80 -1.90
C PHE A 17 3.51 -3.11 -0.88
N LEU A 18 3.18 -3.21 0.40
CA LEU A 18 3.98 -2.69 1.50
C LEU A 18 4.92 -3.78 2.02
N VAL A 19 6.22 -3.46 2.08
CA VAL A 19 7.27 -4.36 2.55
C VAL A 19 8.26 -3.59 3.41
N GLY A 20 8.99 -4.28 4.28
CA GLY A 20 9.95 -3.65 5.19
C GLY A 20 9.26 -2.66 6.14
N ASP A 21 9.88 -1.49 6.35
CA ASP A 21 9.34 -0.41 7.19
C ASP A 21 8.07 0.23 6.59
N GLY A 22 7.78 -0.02 5.30
CA GLY A 22 6.58 0.48 4.64
C GLY A 22 5.27 0.01 5.30
N VAL A 23 5.29 -1.09 6.06
CA VAL A 23 4.10 -1.56 6.81
C VAL A 23 3.76 -0.69 8.03
N GLU A 24 4.67 0.19 8.46
CA GLU A 24 4.48 1.11 9.59
C GLU A 24 3.99 2.49 9.15
N TYR A 25 3.56 2.66 7.89
CA TYR A 25 3.20 3.94 7.28
C TYR A 25 2.25 4.81 8.13
N LEU A 26 1.31 4.22 8.86
CA LEU A 26 0.38 4.96 9.73
C LEU A 26 1.08 5.62 10.93
N ALA A 27 2.12 4.99 11.48
CA ALA A 27 2.88 5.53 12.61
C ALA A 27 3.67 6.80 12.23
N HIS A 28 3.89 7.02 10.92
CA HIS A 28 4.61 8.16 10.38
C HIS A 28 3.69 9.26 9.82
N SER A 29 2.37 9.14 9.99
CA SER A 29 1.42 10.18 9.60
C SER A 29 1.53 11.39 10.52
N SER A 30 1.45 12.59 9.96
CA SER A 30 1.52 13.87 10.70
C SER A 30 0.66 14.95 10.03
N ASP A 31 0.50 16.11 10.66
CA ASP A 31 -0.25 17.23 10.08
C ASP A 31 0.38 17.76 8.79
N GLN A 32 1.71 17.74 8.69
CA GLN A 32 2.42 18.15 7.47
C GLN A 32 2.32 17.10 6.37
N PHE A 33 2.35 15.82 6.76
CA PHE A 33 2.29 14.68 5.85
C PHE A 33 1.21 13.72 6.33
N ASP A 34 -0.03 14.03 5.96
CA ASP A 34 -1.20 13.24 6.34
C ASP A 34 -1.29 11.97 5.47
N ILE A 35 -0.48 10.98 5.84
CA ILE A 35 -0.41 9.68 5.17
C ILE A 35 -1.75 8.95 5.33
N LYS A 36 -2.39 9.08 6.49
CA LYS A 36 -3.69 8.46 6.77
C LYS A 36 -4.73 8.91 5.76
N LYS A 37 -4.92 10.21 5.58
CA LYS A 37 -5.87 10.75 4.59
C LYS A 37 -5.51 10.34 3.17
N GLN A 38 -4.22 10.31 2.81
CA GLN A 38 -3.80 9.84 1.49
C GLN A 38 -4.15 8.37 1.25
N MET A 39 -4.08 7.53 2.28
CA MET A 39 -4.46 6.11 2.22
C MET A 39 -5.97 5.92 2.16
N GLU A 40 -6.74 6.67 2.96
CA GLU A 40 -8.21 6.66 2.90
C GLU A 40 -8.69 7.01 1.49
N MET A 41 -8.19 8.12 0.92
CA MET A 41 -8.51 8.52 -0.45
C MET A 41 -8.14 7.43 -1.48
N TYR A 42 -7.00 6.75 -1.29
CA TYR A 42 -6.54 5.70 -2.17
C TYR A 42 -7.48 4.50 -2.18
N LEU A 43 -7.88 4.03 -0.99
CA LEU A 43 -8.79 2.90 -0.82
C LEU A 43 -10.21 3.23 -1.33
N GLU A 44 -10.71 4.43 -1.01
CA GLU A 44 -12.02 4.91 -1.50
C GLU A 44 -12.07 5.05 -3.02
N SER A 45 -10.93 5.35 -3.65
CA SER A 45 -10.80 5.46 -5.11
C SER A 45 -10.58 4.12 -5.82
N GLY A 46 -10.70 2.99 -5.10
CA GLY A 46 -10.57 1.64 -5.67
C GLY A 46 -9.13 1.12 -5.76
N GLY A 47 -8.19 1.77 -5.08
CA GLY A 47 -6.81 1.28 -4.96
C GLY A 47 -6.73 -0.04 -4.18
N THR A 48 -5.85 -0.95 -4.62
CA THR A 48 -5.62 -2.24 -3.95
C THR A 48 -4.32 -2.22 -3.13
N LEU A 49 -4.43 -2.33 -1.80
CA LEU A 49 -3.29 -2.42 -0.90
C LEU A 49 -3.08 -3.85 -0.41
N ILE A 50 -1.83 -4.30 -0.36
CA ILE A 50 -1.42 -5.55 0.30
C ILE A 50 -0.16 -5.25 1.13
N ALA A 51 -0.05 -5.81 2.33
CA ALA A 51 1.13 -5.68 3.16
C ALA A 51 1.80 -7.04 3.41
N CYS A 52 3.12 -7.08 3.42
CA CYS A 52 3.87 -8.30 3.72
C CYS A 52 3.56 -8.79 5.14
N GLY A 53 2.89 -9.95 5.24
CA GLY A 53 2.46 -10.54 6.50
C GLY A 53 3.63 -10.85 7.44
N THR A 54 4.78 -11.24 6.90
CA THR A 54 6.00 -11.46 7.72
C THR A 54 6.51 -10.15 8.33
N CYS A 55 6.49 -9.04 7.57
CA CYS A 55 6.90 -7.73 8.09
C CYS A 55 5.97 -7.23 9.20
N LEU A 56 4.66 -7.43 9.05
CA LEU A 56 3.65 -7.13 10.08
C LEU A 56 3.88 -7.96 11.34
N ALA A 57 4.08 -9.27 11.19
CA ALA A 57 4.27 -10.19 12.32
C ALA A 57 5.51 -9.85 13.16
N ILE A 58 6.64 -9.54 12.51
CA ILE A 58 7.87 -9.14 13.20
C ILE A 58 7.66 -7.86 14.03
N ARG A 59 6.81 -6.95 13.56
CA ARG A 59 6.47 -5.68 14.22
C ARG A 59 5.27 -5.78 15.16
N LYS A 60 4.70 -6.97 15.33
CA LYS A 60 3.49 -7.22 16.15
C LYS A 60 2.30 -6.33 15.74
N GLN A 61 2.19 -6.03 14.44
CA GLN A 61 1.06 -5.30 13.88
C GLN A 61 0.00 -6.29 13.37
N GLU A 62 -1.26 -6.01 13.67
CA GLU A 62 -2.37 -6.82 13.17
C GLU A 62 -2.70 -6.47 11.72
N SER A 63 -3.05 -7.49 10.94
CA SER A 63 -3.65 -7.30 9.62
C SER A 63 -5.08 -6.76 9.79
N GLY A 64 -5.47 -5.77 8.99
CA GLY A 64 -6.79 -5.16 9.06
C GLY A 64 -7.46 -5.06 7.69
N LYS A 65 -8.72 -4.59 7.67
CA LYS A 65 -9.46 -4.31 6.43
C LYS A 65 -8.73 -3.32 5.52
N GLU A 66 -8.08 -2.33 6.11
CA GLU A 66 -7.34 -1.29 5.40
C GLU A 66 -5.93 -1.74 5.01
N CYS A 67 -5.42 -2.81 5.63
CA CYS A 67 -4.07 -3.33 5.42
C CYS A 67 -4.09 -4.86 5.46
N PRO A 68 -4.59 -5.52 4.39
CA PRO A 68 -4.68 -6.96 4.35
C PRO A 68 -3.28 -7.56 4.25
N ALA A 69 -3.01 -8.58 5.06
CA ALA A 69 -1.75 -9.30 5.00
C ALA A 69 -1.71 -10.19 3.76
N GLY A 70 -0.60 -10.11 3.04
CA GLY A 70 -0.25 -10.96 1.92
C GLY A 70 1.15 -11.57 2.09
N ASN A 71 1.62 -12.23 1.03
CA ASN A 71 2.88 -12.95 0.98
C ASN A 71 3.73 -12.54 -0.24
N MET A 72 4.84 -13.23 -0.47
CA MET A 72 5.74 -12.92 -1.59
C MET A 72 5.15 -13.31 -2.96
N GLU A 73 4.21 -14.25 -3.01
CA GLU A 73 3.50 -14.60 -4.26
C GLU A 73 2.58 -13.47 -4.68
N ASP A 74 1.92 -12.79 -3.73
CA ASP A 74 1.13 -11.59 -4.01
C ASP A 74 2.00 -10.48 -4.60
N PHE A 75 3.20 -10.27 -4.03
CA PHE A 75 4.13 -9.28 -4.56
C PHE A 75 4.62 -9.65 -5.96
N TYR A 76 4.95 -10.93 -6.18
CA TYR A 76 5.31 -11.44 -7.49
C TYR A 76 4.20 -11.22 -8.53
N ARG A 77 2.93 -11.46 -8.18
CA ARG A 77 1.80 -11.21 -9.09
C ARG A 77 1.67 -9.74 -9.44
N ILE A 78 1.84 -8.82 -8.47
CA ILE A 78 1.88 -7.38 -8.76
C ILE A 78 2.98 -7.07 -9.79
N VAL A 79 4.17 -7.66 -9.65
CA VAL A 79 5.25 -7.43 -10.61
C VAL A 79 4.97 -8.04 -11.99
N ALA A 80 4.37 -9.23 -12.04
CA ALA A 80 4.14 -9.99 -13.27
C ALA A 80 2.95 -9.47 -14.08
N GLU A 81 1.91 -8.94 -13.42
CA GLU A 81 0.63 -8.60 -14.05
C GLU A 81 0.47 -7.11 -14.36
N ASN A 82 1.27 -6.22 -13.77
CA ASN A 82 1.16 -4.78 -14.00
C ASN A 82 2.10 -4.32 -15.13
N ASP A 83 1.63 -3.40 -15.98
CA ASP A 83 2.41 -2.85 -17.10
C ASP A 83 3.67 -2.08 -16.64
N LYS A 84 3.63 -1.54 -15.42
CA LYS A 84 4.69 -0.70 -14.84
C LYS A 84 4.79 -0.96 -13.35
N VAL A 85 6.03 -1.05 -12.85
CA VAL A 85 6.34 -1.21 -11.43
C VAL A 85 7.30 -0.12 -11.00
N LEU A 86 6.97 0.55 -9.89
CA LEU A 86 7.79 1.59 -9.26
C LEU A 86 8.09 1.19 -7.83
N THR A 87 9.31 1.47 -7.36
CA THR A 87 9.75 1.20 -5.98
C THR A 87 10.29 2.50 -5.36
N PHE A 88 10.09 2.67 -4.05
CA PHE A 88 10.39 3.88 -3.29
C PHE A 88 11.05 3.53 -1.95
#